data_AF-A0A928NUZ4-F1
#
_entry.id   AF-A0A928NUZ4-F1
#
_cell.length_a   1.000
_cell.length_b   1.000
_cell.length_c   1.000
_cell.angle_alpha   90.00
_cell.angle_beta   90.00
_cell.angle_gamma   90.00
#
_symmetry.space_group_name_H-M   'P 1'
#
loop_
_entity.id
_entity.type
_entity.pdbx_description
1 polymer ?
#
loop_
_entity_poly.entity_id
_entity_poly.type
_entity_poly.pdbx_seq_one_letter_code
_entity_poly.pdbx_strand_id
1 'polypeptide(L)'
;MIDVLQKLNQKFNNKFNYLKLLNVVYDKDSLLCTITLLYPYQMEEISFEDKDDIIKFFQEFLSLNAQVKVKFKKSFLDECLILEEVVEFFKNNKKGIYPYISSENLSSTHQGQDVEINISLNQDILSLIDDLDLESQIKKHIEKLFIANVQVNLIENEDTLPDEIDAEDILSTASANRVRRYDVKIEKKVIGGDIAPKPEYISDIKKPKPSVILSGFISNKNQKKYIQKKGKNAGKEKTLYTFTLRDKEGAIDCVYFCGKTHEKDMEALDDLFMIICVGNVQVGFNGKLTYYIKKISLASPYEEIVDVHETVNSDFKHKKVVFPDRMPYEKQSNLFEESNKYNDYIMKNKFVVFDIETTGLDPEYCEITELGAVKIENGEITERFQSFAKPSHPIPEEVVKVTNITDEMVAHAPSAEDVVYDFWEWSRDCILSGHNVVGFDIKFIRKVAEKIGVRFDNEMMDTLIVARQSGLRLGNYKLGTIVKALGLTLEGAHRAYNDAYATARVLMELNKSKK
;
A
#
# COMPACT_ATOMS: atom_id res chain seq x y z
N MET A 1 10.35 -36.55 12.02
CA MET A 1 9.23 -35.69 12.47
C MET A 1 7.97 -36.47 12.83
N ILE A 2 7.58 -37.52 12.10
CA ILE A 2 6.50 -38.47 12.49
C ILE A 2 6.72 -39.04 13.92
N ASP A 3 7.97 -39.18 14.31
CA ASP A 3 8.41 -39.75 15.59
C ASP A 3 8.03 -38.93 16.85
N VAL A 4 7.85 -37.59 16.76
CA VAL A 4 7.62 -36.78 17.98
C VAL A 4 6.20 -36.87 18.54
N LEU A 5 5.19 -36.91 17.66
CA LEU A 5 3.80 -37.05 18.07
C LEU A 5 3.46 -38.47 18.51
N GLN A 6 4.15 -39.47 17.95
CA GLN A 6 4.05 -40.84 18.44
C GLN A 6 4.56 -40.95 19.88
N LYS A 7 5.72 -40.35 20.18
CA LYS A 7 6.28 -40.31 21.54
C LYS A 7 5.41 -39.53 22.53
N LEU A 8 4.81 -38.41 22.09
CA LEU A 8 3.82 -37.67 22.88
C LEU A 8 2.65 -38.59 23.24
N ASN A 9 2.09 -39.27 22.25
CA ASN A 9 0.95 -40.16 22.47
C ASN A 9 1.29 -41.38 23.31
N GLN A 10 2.48 -41.96 23.18
CA GLN A 10 2.94 -43.03 24.07
C GLN A 10 3.05 -42.56 25.53
N LYS A 11 3.60 -41.35 25.78
CA LYS A 11 3.73 -40.80 27.14
C LYS A 11 2.38 -40.55 27.80
N PHE A 12 1.37 -40.15 27.01
CA PHE A 12 0.04 -39.79 27.50
C PHE A 12 -1.06 -40.78 27.11
N ASN A 13 -0.74 -42.06 26.93
CA ASN A 13 -1.71 -43.14 26.63
C ASN A 13 -2.71 -42.81 25.50
N ASN A 14 -2.21 -42.29 24.38
CA ASN A 14 -2.95 -41.87 23.18
C ASN A 14 -3.99 -40.75 23.40
N LYS A 15 -3.91 -40.03 24.52
CA LYS A 15 -4.80 -38.89 24.83
C LYS A 15 -4.77 -37.79 23.75
N PHE A 16 -3.68 -37.61 23.03
CA PHE A 16 -3.45 -36.53 22.08
C PHE A 16 -3.35 -36.99 20.62
N ASN A 17 -3.98 -38.13 20.29
CA ASN A 17 -3.87 -38.76 18.97
C ASN A 17 -4.57 -37.95 17.86
N TYR A 18 -5.45 -37.02 18.25
CA TYR A 18 -6.11 -36.08 17.37
C TYR A 18 -5.22 -34.90 16.92
N LEU A 19 -4.02 -34.75 17.50
CA LEU A 19 -3.10 -33.67 17.16
C LEU A 19 -2.26 -34.00 15.93
N LYS A 20 -2.03 -32.98 15.10
CA LYS A 20 -1.17 -33.08 13.92
C LYS A 20 -0.13 -31.97 13.91
N LEU A 21 1.10 -32.29 13.52
CA LEU A 21 2.18 -31.30 13.44
C LEU A 21 2.10 -30.59 12.09
N LEU A 22 1.81 -29.30 12.09
CA LEU A 22 1.80 -28.49 10.87
C LEU A 22 3.21 -28.06 10.48
N ASN A 23 3.91 -27.39 11.39
CA ASN A 23 5.27 -26.90 11.16
C ASN A 23 6.04 -26.63 12.45
N VAL A 24 7.36 -26.47 12.29
CA VAL A 24 8.30 -26.05 13.33
C VAL A 24 9.17 -24.95 12.73
N VAL A 25 9.26 -23.80 13.40
CA VAL A 25 10.06 -22.64 12.97
C VAL A 25 11.01 -22.25 14.09
N TYR A 26 12.30 -22.13 13.79
CA TYR A 26 13.33 -21.71 14.73
C TYR A 26 13.95 -20.39 14.30
N ASP A 27 13.83 -19.37 15.15
CA ASP A 27 14.48 -18.08 15.00
C ASP A 27 15.80 -18.07 15.78
N LYS A 28 16.90 -17.84 15.06
CA LYS A 28 18.26 -17.86 15.60
C LYS A 28 18.61 -16.60 16.40
N ASP A 29 18.03 -15.46 16.03
CA ASP A 29 18.39 -14.16 16.63
C ASP A 29 17.66 -13.97 17.97
N SER A 30 16.40 -14.42 18.04
CA SER A 30 15.61 -14.38 19.26
C SER A 30 15.67 -15.66 20.11
N LEU A 31 16.40 -16.69 19.65
CA LEU A 31 16.48 -18.02 20.27
C LEU A 31 15.10 -18.60 20.60
N LEU A 32 14.16 -18.53 19.64
CA LEU A 32 12.76 -18.94 19.82
C LEU A 32 12.39 -20.06 18.84
N CYS A 33 11.97 -21.20 19.38
CA CYS A 33 11.40 -22.32 18.64
C CYS A 33 9.88 -22.32 18.74
N THR A 34 9.18 -22.12 17.61
CA THR A 34 7.71 -22.17 17.53
C THR A 34 7.25 -23.46 16.86
N ILE A 35 6.44 -24.24 17.56
CA ILE A 35 5.82 -25.47 17.08
C ILE A 35 4.34 -25.21 16.86
N THR A 36 3.79 -25.52 15.68
CA THR A 36 2.36 -25.36 15.41
C THR A 36 1.69 -26.72 15.28
N LEU A 37 0.74 -26.99 16.17
CA LEU A 37 -0.10 -28.18 16.17
C LEU A 37 -1.50 -27.86 15.69
N LEU A 38 -2.06 -28.72 14.85
CA LEU A 38 -3.45 -28.73 14.45
C LEU A 38 -4.27 -29.64 15.35
N TYR A 39 -5.51 -29.26 15.59
CA TYR A 39 -6.54 -30.09 16.21
C TYR A 39 -7.89 -29.95 15.48
N PRO A 40 -8.79 -30.94 15.54
CA PRO A 40 -10.04 -30.93 14.78
C PRO A 40 -10.92 -29.73 15.11
N TYR A 41 -11.54 -29.13 14.09
CA TYR A 41 -12.42 -27.97 14.28
C TYR A 41 -13.63 -28.28 15.19
N GLN A 42 -14.16 -29.50 15.11
CA GLN A 42 -15.33 -29.93 15.88
C GLN A 42 -15.06 -30.01 17.40
N MET A 43 -13.79 -29.99 17.83
CA MET A 43 -13.46 -29.91 19.25
C MET A 43 -13.64 -28.47 19.76
N GLU A 44 -14.31 -28.32 20.91
CA GLU A 44 -14.58 -27.03 21.54
C GLU A 44 -13.28 -26.28 21.80
N GLU A 45 -12.37 -26.84 22.60
CA GLU A 45 -11.00 -26.34 22.80
C GLU A 45 -10.17 -27.37 23.60
N ILE A 46 -8.86 -27.37 23.42
CA ILE A 46 -7.95 -28.18 24.27
C ILE A 46 -7.88 -27.52 25.65
N SER A 47 -8.06 -28.31 26.72
CA SER A 47 -8.04 -27.84 28.10
C SER A 47 -6.70 -27.17 28.46
N PHE A 48 -6.70 -26.32 29.47
CA PHE A 48 -5.46 -25.64 29.91
C PHE A 48 -4.42 -26.64 30.42
N GLU A 49 -4.85 -27.65 31.18
CA GLU A 49 -4.01 -28.72 31.70
C GLU A 49 -3.36 -29.52 30.56
N ASP A 50 -4.15 -29.88 29.54
CA ASP A 50 -3.66 -30.61 28.37
C ASP A 50 -2.66 -29.80 27.56
N LYS A 51 -2.90 -28.50 27.38
CA LYS A 51 -1.94 -27.60 26.71
C LYS A 51 -0.62 -27.52 27.46
N ASP A 52 -0.67 -27.44 28.79
CA ASP A 52 0.52 -27.38 29.64
C ASP A 52 1.33 -28.69 29.59
N ASP A 53 0.66 -29.85 29.66
CA ASP A 53 1.27 -31.17 29.50
C ASP A 53 2.00 -31.31 28.15
N ILE A 54 1.38 -30.85 27.07
CA ILE A 54 1.97 -30.87 25.72
C ILE A 54 3.18 -29.93 25.63
N ILE A 55 3.08 -28.71 26.17
CA ILE A 55 4.19 -27.73 26.18
C ILE A 55 5.39 -28.29 26.93
N LYS A 56 5.17 -28.82 28.14
CA LYS A 56 6.23 -29.43 28.97
C LYS A 56 6.89 -30.60 28.25
N PHE A 57 6.10 -31.46 27.60
CA PHE A 57 6.65 -32.55 26.79
C PHE A 57 7.59 -32.02 25.70
N PHE A 58 7.20 -31.01 24.93
CA PHE A 58 8.06 -30.48 23.86
C PHE A 58 9.31 -29.77 24.39
N GLN A 59 9.21 -29.11 25.54
CA GLN A 59 10.36 -28.49 26.22
C GLN A 59 11.38 -29.54 26.66
N GLU A 60 10.92 -30.61 27.34
CA GLU A 60 11.78 -31.73 27.76
C GLU A 60 12.36 -32.48 26.56
N PHE A 61 11.50 -32.83 25.58
CA PHE A 61 11.87 -33.67 24.45
C PHE A 61 12.89 -33.01 23.52
N LEU A 62 12.75 -31.70 23.28
CA LEU A 62 13.64 -30.99 22.36
C LEU A 62 14.95 -30.58 23.04
N SER A 63 14.97 -30.38 24.37
CA SER A 63 16.19 -30.04 25.13
C SER A 63 17.04 -28.92 24.47
N LEU A 64 16.38 -27.92 23.90
CA LEU A 64 17.04 -26.83 23.16
C LEU A 64 17.49 -25.72 24.11
N ASN A 65 18.62 -25.08 23.81
CA ASN A 65 19.02 -23.81 24.44
C ASN A 65 18.23 -22.63 23.83
N ALA A 66 16.91 -22.74 23.86
CA ALA A 66 15.99 -21.82 23.20
C ALA A 66 14.62 -21.86 23.88
N GLN A 67 13.89 -20.75 23.84
CA GLN A 67 12.52 -20.72 24.31
C GLN A 67 11.63 -21.56 23.38
N VAL A 68 10.86 -22.50 23.93
CA VAL A 68 9.91 -23.31 23.14
C VAL A 68 8.50 -22.76 23.33
N LYS A 69 7.83 -22.42 22.22
CA LYS A 69 6.45 -21.95 22.18
C LYS A 69 5.61 -22.89 21.32
N VAL A 70 4.58 -23.48 21.91
CA VAL A 70 3.62 -24.31 21.17
C VAL A 70 2.37 -23.50 20.85
N LYS A 71 1.97 -23.50 19.58
CA LYS A 71 0.74 -22.88 19.08
C LYS A 71 -0.23 -23.99 18.69
N PHE A 72 -1.49 -23.84 19.11
CA PHE A 72 -2.57 -24.74 18.73
C PHE A 72 -3.49 -24.02 17.75
N LYS A 73 -3.73 -24.60 16.57
CA LYS A 73 -4.63 -24.07 15.55
C LYS A 73 -5.72 -25.09 15.24
N LYS A 74 -6.96 -24.65 15.09
CA LYS A 74 -8.03 -25.53 14.57
C LYS A 74 -7.77 -25.81 13.10
N SER A 75 -7.91 -27.06 12.68
CA SER A 75 -7.94 -27.46 11.27
C SER A 75 -9.34 -27.21 10.73
N PHE A 76 -9.55 -26.05 10.11
CA PHE A 76 -10.80 -25.74 9.42
C PHE A 76 -10.77 -26.38 8.03
N LEU A 77 -11.74 -27.24 7.76
CA LEU A 77 -11.97 -27.78 6.42
C LEU A 77 -12.97 -26.84 5.74
N ASP A 78 -12.44 -25.98 4.88
CA ASP A 78 -13.22 -25.07 4.05
C ASP A 78 -12.92 -25.41 2.61
N GLU A 79 -13.98 -25.57 1.80
CA GLU A 79 -13.88 -26.05 0.42
C GLU A 79 -13.03 -25.11 -0.44
N CYS A 80 -13.15 -23.79 -0.24
CA CYS A 80 -12.35 -22.82 -0.96
C CYS A 80 -10.87 -22.92 -0.57
N LEU A 81 -10.54 -23.08 0.71
CA LEU A 81 -9.15 -23.27 1.17
C LEU A 81 -8.53 -24.55 0.62
N ILE A 82 -9.29 -25.65 0.59
CA ILE A 82 -8.83 -26.93 0.03
C ILE A 82 -8.51 -26.76 -1.47
N LEU A 83 -9.40 -26.10 -2.22
CA LEU A 83 -9.21 -25.83 -3.64
C LEU A 83 -8.01 -24.92 -3.91
N GLU A 84 -7.78 -23.89 -3.10
CA GLU A 84 -6.59 -23.02 -3.21
C GLU A 84 -5.29 -23.82 -3.04
N GLU A 85 -5.23 -24.73 -2.08
CA GLU A 85 -4.05 -25.59 -1.86
C GLU A 85 -3.85 -26.62 -2.99
N VAL A 86 -4.94 -27.12 -3.60
CA VAL A 86 -4.84 -27.97 -4.82
C VAL A 86 -4.24 -27.17 -5.98
N VAL A 87 -4.69 -25.93 -6.20
CA VAL A 87 -4.15 -25.05 -7.24
C VAL A 87 -2.67 -24.75 -6.99
N GLU A 88 -2.29 -24.45 -5.75
CA GLU A 88 -0.90 -24.19 -5.37
C GLU A 88 -0.02 -25.45 -5.49
N PHE A 89 -0.59 -26.65 -5.25
CA PHE A 89 0.09 -27.92 -5.53
C PHE A 89 0.44 -28.04 -7.02
N PHE A 90 -0.52 -27.80 -7.94
CA PHE A 90 -0.24 -27.86 -9.38
C PHE A 90 0.79 -26.82 -9.81
N LYS A 91 0.67 -25.59 -9.32
CA LYS A 91 1.61 -24.50 -9.62
C LYS A 91 3.05 -24.84 -9.22
N ASN A 92 3.26 -25.49 -8.08
CA ASN A 92 4.59 -25.77 -7.56
C ASN A 92 5.17 -27.10 -8.07
N ASN A 93 4.34 -28.12 -8.26
CA ASN A 93 4.81 -29.47 -8.58
C ASN A 93 4.57 -29.88 -10.03
N LYS A 94 3.61 -29.25 -10.73
CA LYS A 94 3.14 -29.65 -12.06
C LYS A 94 2.83 -28.43 -12.95
N LYS A 95 3.86 -27.59 -13.17
CA LYS A 95 3.79 -26.33 -13.92
C LYS A 95 3.24 -26.45 -15.35
N GLY A 96 3.37 -27.60 -15.99
CA GLY A 96 2.82 -27.86 -17.33
C GLY A 96 1.31 -28.06 -17.34
N ILE A 97 0.73 -28.51 -16.23
CA ILE A 97 -0.71 -28.78 -16.10
C ILE A 97 -1.43 -27.58 -15.46
N TYR A 98 -0.75 -26.85 -14.57
CA TYR A 98 -1.28 -25.66 -13.91
C TYR A 98 -2.07 -24.68 -14.80
N PRO A 99 -1.66 -24.37 -16.05
CA PRO A 99 -2.42 -23.49 -16.94
C PRO A 99 -3.84 -23.99 -17.26
N TYR A 100 -4.03 -25.31 -17.21
CA TYR A 100 -5.29 -25.97 -17.47
C TYR A 100 -6.13 -26.19 -16.20
N ILE A 101 -5.67 -25.73 -15.03
CA ILE A 101 -6.40 -25.85 -13.77
C ILE A 101 -7.12 -24.54 -13.48
N SER A 102 -8.45 -24.60 -13.30
CA SER A 102 -9.33 -23.45 -13.10
C SER A 102 -10.41 -23.74 -12.06
N SER A 103 -11.12 -22.70 -11.61
CA SER A 103 -12.26 -22.87 -10.70
C SER A 103 -13.45 -23.59 -11.32
N GLU A 104 -13.51 -23.71 -12.65
CA GLU A 104 -14.60 -24.38 -13.36
C GLU A 104 -14.37 -25.89 -13.46
N ASN A 105 -13.12 -26.32 -13.31
CA ASN A 105 -12.74 -27.72 -13.45
C ASN A 105 -12.23 -28.35 -12.15
N LEU A 106 -12.22 -27.59 -11.06
CA LEU A 106 -12.01 -28.10 -9.72
C LEU A 106 -13.27 -27.94 -8.87
N SER A 107 -13.63 -28.97 -8.13
CA SER A 107 -14.61 -28.86 -7.05
C SER A 107 -14.16 -29.66 -5.84
N SER A 108 -14.57 -29.20 -4.66
CA SER A 108 -14.35 -29.94 -3.42
C SER A 108 -15.62 -29.93 -2.59
N THR A 109 -15.90 -31.06 -1.96
CA THR A 109 -16.96 -31.22 -0.98
C THR A 109 -16.38 -31.89 0.26
N HIS A 110 -17.00 -31.69 1.42
CA HIS A 110 -16.59 -32.38 2.63
C HIS A 110 -17.77 -32.75 3.52
N GLN A 111 -17.65 -33.90 4.19
CA GLN A 111 -18.55 -34.33 5.25
C GLN A 111 -17.73 -34.77 6.47
N GLY A 112 -17.78 -33.98 7.54
CA GLY A 112 -16.96 -34.25 8.72
C GLY A 112 -15.47 -34.03 8.46
N GLN A 113 -14.69 -35.11 8.43
CA GLN A 113 -13.25 -35.08 8.07
C GLN A 113 -12.98 -35.67 6.69
N ASP A 114 -13.98 -36.24 6.04
CA ASP A 114 -13.83 -36.83 4.71
C ASP A 114 -14.00 -35.72 3.67
N VAL A 115 -13.00 -35.57 2.81
CA VAL A 115 -12.90 -34.54 1.79
C VAL A 115 -12.83 -35.22 0.43
N GLU A 116 -13.73 -34.85 -0.47
CA GLU A 116 -13.71 -35.28 -1.86
C GLU A 116 -13.28 -34.10 -2.74
N ILE A 117 -12.33 -34.35 -3.65
CA ILE A 117 -11.78 -33.37 -4.58
C ILE A 117 -11.96 -33.93 -5.98
N ASN A 118 -12.73 -33.24 -6.82
CA ASN A 118 -12.94 -33.64 -8.21
C ASN A 118 -12.18 -32.68 -9.13
N ILE A 119 -11.40 -33.25 -10.04
CA ILE A 119 -10.57 -32.53 -11.00
C ILE A 119 -10.98 -32.99 -12.40
N SER A 120 -11.67 -32.12 -13.13
CA SER A 120 -12.11 -32.36 -14.49
C SER A 120 -11.03 -31.94 -15.48
N LEU A 121 -10.54 -32.84 -16.32
CA LEU A 121 -9.49 -32.55 -17.30
C LEU A 121 -9.82 -33.20 -18.64
N ASN A 122 -9.31 -32.60 -19.71
CA ASN A 122 -9.46 -33.10 -21.08
C ASN A 122 -8.74 -34.44 -21.24
N GLN A 123 -9.31 -35.36 -22.04
CA GLN A 123 -8.73 -36.65 -22.41
C GLN A 123 -7.25 -36.57 -22.84
N ASP A 124 -6.88 -35.53 -23.60
CA ASP A 124 -5.51 -35.34 -24.06
C ASP A 124 -4.56 -34.95 -22.90
N ILE A 125 -5.04 -34.14 -21.95
CA ILE A 125 -4.28 -33.79 -20.74
C ILE A 125 -4.19 -35.00 -19.81
N LEU A 126 -5.28 -35.75 -19.65
CA LEU A 126 -5.30 -36.98 -18.87
C LEU A 126 -4.35 -38.04 -19.47
N SER A 127 -4.24 -38.15 -20.79
CA SER A 127 -3.30 -39.06 -21.45
C SER A 127 -1.83 -38.61 -21.33
N LEU A 128 -1.58 -37.30 -21.24
CA LEU A 128 -0.25 -36.74 -20.91
C LEU A 128 0.12 -36.94 -19.43
N ILE A 129 -0.89 -37.06 -18.56
CA ILE A 129 -0.77 -37.37 -17.14
C ILE A 129 -0.99 -38.87 -16.96
N ASP A 130 -0.11 -39.68 -17.54
CA ASP A 130 -0.10 -41.14 -17.30
C ASP A 130 0.49 -41.49 -15.91
N ASP A 131 0.36 -40.56 -14.95
CA ASP A 131 0.90 -40.66 -13.60
C ASP A 131 -0.22 -41.13 -12.66
N LEU A 132 -0.32 -42.45 -12.46
CA LEU A 132 -1.10 -43.12 -11.40
C LEU A 132 -0.87 -42.57 -9.98
N ASP A 133 0.06 -41.64 -9.78
CA ASP A 133 0.43 -41.05 -8.50
C ASP A 133 -0.08 -39.60 -8.31
N LEU A 134 -0.72 -38.95 -9.30
CA LEU A 134 -1.19 -37.57 -9.14
C LEU A 134 -2.23 -37.43 -8.02
N GLU A 135 -3.23 -38.31 -8.00
CA GLU A 135 -4.25 -38.36 -6.94
C GLU A 135 -3.60 -38.58 -5.56
N SER A 136 -2.63 -39.50 -5.47
CA SER A 136 -1.86 -39.81 -4.26
C SER A 136 -1.02 -38.62 -3.78
N GLN A 137 -0.41 -37.86 -4.70
CA GLN A 137 0.39 -36.68 -4.35
C GLN A 137 -0.49 -35.53 -3.84
N ILE A 138 -1.62 -35.25 -4.51
CA ILE A 138 -2.57 -34.24 -4.07
C ILE A 138 -3.15 -34.63 -2.71
N LYS A 139 -3.56 -35.89 -2.55
CA LYS A 139 -4.00 -36.45 -1.27
C LYS A 139 -2.97 -36.19 -0.17
N LYS A 140 -1.71 -36.61 -0.36
CA LYS A 140 -0.63 -36.41 0.63
C LYS A 140 -0.38 -34.94 0.93
N HIS A 141 -0.51 -34.06 -0.05
CA HIS A 141 -0.32 -32.62 0.13
C HIS A 141 -1.41 -32.03 1.03
N ILE A 142 -2.67 -32.28 0.72
CA ILE A 142 -3.81 -31.78 1.50
C ILE A 142 -3.82 -32.44 2.89
N GLU A 143 -3.59 -33.74 2.97
CA GLU A 143 -3.42 -34.45 4.25
C GLU A 143 -2.17 -34.02 5.01
N LYS A 144 -1.24 -33.21 4.48
CA LYS A 144 -0.18 -32.63 5.29
C LYS A 144 -0.65 -31.37 6.01
N LEU A 145 -1.52 -30.60 5.36
CA LEU A 145 -1.97 -29.28 5.80
C LEU A 145 -3.22 -29.33 6.66
N PHE A 146 -4.05 -30.36 6.47
CA PHE A 146 -5.35 -30.49 7.14
C PHE A 146 -5.49 -31.83 7.88
N ILE A 147 -6.33 -31.85 8.91
CA ILE A 147 -6.85 -33.10 9.51
C ILE A 147 -8.06 -33.52 8.69
N ALA A 148 -7.81 -34.25 7.60
CA ALA A 148 -8.83 -34.76 6.69
C ALA A 148 -8.42 -36.15 6.17
N ASN A 149 -9.42 -36.93 5.74
CA ASN A 149 -9.24 -38.10 4.89
C ASN A 149 -9.60 -37.68 3.47
N VAL A 150 -8.62 -37.64 2.57
CA VAL A 150 -8.82 -37.04 1.25
C VAL A 150 -9.00 -38.14 0.20
N GLN A 151 -10.04 -37.98 -0.62
CA GLN A 151 -10.25 -38.71 -1.86
C GLN A 151 -10.16 -37.71 -3.02
N VAL A 152 -9.40 -38.06 -4.06
CA VAL A 152 -9.23 -37.25 -5.27
C VAL A 152 -9.75 -38.08 -6.44
N ASN A 153 -10.63 -37.50 -7.25
CA ASN A 153 -11.18 -38.15 -8.44
C ASN A 153 -10.80 -37.31 -9.67
N LEU A 154 -10.16 -37.93 -10.65
CA LEU A 154 -9.95 -37.33 -11.98
C LEU A 154 -11.14 -37.67 -12.89
N ILE A 155 -11.77 -36.64 -13.47
CA ILE A 155 -12.95 -36.77 -14.35
C ILE A 155 -12.58 -36.30 -15.75
N GLU A 156 -13.01 -37.02 -16.77
CA GLU A 156 -12.75 -36.68 -18.18
C GLU A 156 -13.82 -35.75 -18.75
N ASN A 157 -13.43 -34.70 -19.50
CA ASN A 157 -14.35 -33.86 -20.27
C ASN A 157 -14.04 -33.85 -21.79
N GLU A 158 -15.08 -33.79 -22.62
CA GLU A 158 -15.01 -33.93 -24.11
C GLU A 158 -14.62 -32.63 -24.87
N ASP A 159 -14.07 -31.61 -24.20
CA ASP A 159 -13.66 -30.40 -24.90
C ASP A 159 -12.47 -30.71 -25.83
N THR A 160 -12.47 -30.23 -27.08
CA THR A 160 -11.40 -30.53 -28.06
C THR A 160 -10.21 -29.59 -27.90
N LEU A 161 -8.98 -30.11 -27.96
CA LEU A 161 -7.77 -29.29 -28.04
C LEU A 161 -7.71 -28.59 -29.43
N PRO A 162 -7.33 -27.29 -29.50
CA PRO A 162 -7.15 -26.62 -30.79
C PRO A 162 -5.93 -27.17 -31.54
N ASP A 163 -6.10 -27.42 -32.84
CA ASP A 163 -5.03 -27.82 -33.76
C ASP A 163 -4.09 -26.64 -34.07
N GLU A 164 -2.79 -26.90 -33.96
CA GLU A 164 -1.62 -26.02 -34.14
C GLU A 164 -1.40 -24.96 -33.04
N ILE A 165 -0.38 -25.22 -32.21
CA ILE A 165 0.10 -24.32 -31.16
C ILE A 165 0.97 -23.23 -31.79
N ASP A 166 0.38 -22.04 -32.00
CA ASP A 166 1.13 -20.85 -32.35
C ASP A 166 1.71 -20.20 -31.08
N ALA A 167 3.01 -19.92 -31.08
CA ALA A 167 3.72 -19.42 -29.89
C ALA A 167 3.22 -18.04 -29.42
N GLU A 168 2.56 -17.31 -30.33
CA GLU A 168 1.90 -16.03 -30.07
C GLU A 168 0.49 -16.17 -29.46
N ASP A 169 -0.19 -17.31 -29.65
CA ASP A 169 -1.55 -17.55 -29.13
C ASP A 169 -1.61 -18.10 -27.70
N ILE A 170 -0.52 -18.73 -27.21
CA ILE A 170 -0.34 -19.02 -25.77
C ILE A 170 -0.34 -17.71 -24.95
N LEU A 171 0.12 -16.61 -25.55
CA LEU A 171 0.19 -15.29 -24.93
C LEU A 171 -1.12 -14.48 -25.08
N SER A 172 -1.91 -14.75 -26.14
CA SER A 172 -3.08 -13.94 -26.51
C SER A 172 -4.41 -14.44 -25.89
N THR A 173 -4.57 -15.76 -25.68
CA THR A 173 -5.81 -16.36 -25.14
C THR A 173 -5.93 -16.34 -23.62
N ALA A 174 -4.91 -15.87 -22.88
CA ALA A 174 -4.95 -15.57 -21.45
C ALA A 174 -5.83 -14.36 -21.06
N SER A 175 -6.82 -14.02 -21.88
CA SER A 175 -7.72 -12.88 -21.68
C SER A 175 -8.96 -13.25 -20.86
N ALA A 176 -8.75 -13.80 -19.66
CA ALA A 176 -9.54 -13.32 -18.53
C ALA A 176 -9.04 -11.90 -18.27
N ASN A 177 -9.65 -10.88 -18.92
CA ASN A 177 -9.33 -9.45 -18.83
C ASN A 177 -8.17 -9.21 -17.88
N ARG A 178 -6.92 -9.28 -18.38
CA ARG A 178 -5.74 -9.21 -17.51
C ARG A 178 -5.90 -7.96 -16.67
N VAL A 179 -6.29 -8.17 -15.42
CA VAL A 179 -6.54 -7.08 -14.49
C VAL A 179 -5.17 -6.47 -14.27
N ARG A 180 -4.96 -5.29 -14.83
CA ARG A 180 -3.68 -4.62 -14.69
C ARG A 180 -3.53 -4.30 -13.21
N ARG A 181 -2.40 -4.74 -12.66
CA ARG A 181 -2.02 -4.50 -11.27
C ARG A 181 -0.65 -3.87 -11.24
N TYR A 182 -0.40 -3.08 -10.21
CA TYR A 182 0.90 -2.48 -9.95
C TYR A 182 1.30 -2.75 -8.52
N ASP A 183 2.59 -2.71 -8.24
CA ASP A 183 3.09 -2.89 -6.90
C ASP A 183 2.92 -1.60 -6.08
N VAL A 184 2.60 -1.76 -4.81
CA VAL A 184 2.62 -0.68 -3.81
C VAL A 184 3.27 -1.18 -2.54
N LYS A 185 4.03 -0.33 -1.86
CA LYS A 185 4.63 -0.68 -0.59
C LYS A 185 3.65 -0.39 0.54
N ILE A 186 3.37 -1.39 1.38
CA ILE A 186 2.48 -1.24 2.54
C ILE A 186 3.29 -0.75 3.72
N GLU A 187 3.05 0.49 4.15
CA GLU A 187 3.79 1.12 5.24
C GLU A 187 3.21 0.75 6.60
N LYS A 188 1.87 0.75 6.72
CA LYS A 188 1.21 0.51 8.00
C LYS A 188 -0.22 -0.01 7.84
N LYS A 189 -0.57 -1.04 8.60
CA LYS A 189 -1.95 -1.52 8.72
C LYS A 189 -2.78 -0.51 9.53
N VAL A 190 -3.96 -0.15 9.02
CA VAL A 190 -4.84 0.84 9.68
C VAL A 190 -6.13 0.17 10.16
N ILE A 191 -6.91 -0.42 9.25
CA ILE A 191 -8.20 -1.05 9.52
C ILE A 191 -8.23 -2.44 8.91
N GLY A 192 -8.52 -3.44 9.74
CA GLY A 192 -8.67 -4.84 9.33
C GLY A 192 -7.36 -5.62 9.27
N GLY A 193 -7.39 -6.77 8.60
CA GLY A 193 -6.23 -7.66 8.44
C GLY A 193 -5.33 -7.31 7.27
N ASP A 194 -4.40 -8.22 6.94
CA ASP A 194 -3.48 -8.08 5.81
C ASP A 194 -4.17 -7.79 4.47
N ILE A 195 -3.49 -6.97 3.66
CA ILE A 195 -3.86 -6.58 2.30
C ILE A 195 -2.68 -6.93 1.39
N ALA A 196 -2.94 -7.52 0.22
CA ALA A 196 -1.89 -7.82 -0.73
C ALA A 196 -1.40 -6.53 -1.43
N PRO A 197 -0.10 -6.31 -1.61
CA PRO A 197 0.49 -5.08 -2.18
C PRO A 197 0.31 -4.95 -3.71
N LYS A 198 -0.73 -5.54 -4.30
CA LYS A 198 -0.98 -5.55 -5.75
C LYS A 198 -2.39 -5.03 -6.10
N PRO A 199 -2.65 -3.72 -5.94
CA PRO A 199 -3.91 -3.11 -6.34
C PRO A 199 -4.15 -3.20 -7.85
N GLU A 200 -5.43 -3.19 -8.23
CA GLU A 200 -5.87 -3.02 -9.61
C GLU A 200 -5.91 -1.53 -9.99
N TYR A 201 -5.79 -1.22 -11.29
CA TYR A 201 -6.03 0.13 -11.77
C TYR A 201 -7.51 0.51 -11.68
N ILE A 202 -7.78 1.71 -11.18
CA ILE A 202 -9.14 2.22 -11.00
C ILE A 202 -9.85 2.38 -12.35
N SER A 203 -9.11 2.75 -13.41
CA SER A 203 -9.63 2.87 -14.78
C SER A 203 -10.23 1.57 -15.33
N ASP A 204 -9.80 0.41 -14.81
CA ASP A 204 -10.21 -0.90 -15.30
C ASP A 204 -11.49 -1.38 -14.61
N ILE A 205 -11.97 -0.64 -13.61
CA ILE A 205 -13.21 -0.91 -12.89
C ILE A 205 -14.41 -0.38 -13.68
N LYS A 206 -14.88 -1.19 -14.64
CA LYS A 206 -16.02 -0.85 -15.52
C LYS A 206 -17.36 -1.44 -15.07
N LYS A 207 -17.35 -2.38 -14.13
CA LYS A 207 -18.54 -3.09 -13.64
C LYS A 207 -18.45 -3.39 -12.14
N PRO A 208 -19.59 -3.64 -11.45
CA PRO A 208 -19.58 -4.08 -10.07
C PRO A 208 -18.72 -5.33 -9.88
N LYS A 209 -17.91 -5.33 -8.82
CA LYS A 209 -16.91 -6.38 -8.58
C LYS A 209 -16.67 -6.53 -7.07
N PRO A 210 -16.80 -7.74 -6.51
CA PRO A 210 -16.53 -7.98 -5.09
C PRO A 210 -15.03 -8.12 -4.81
N SER A 211 -14.63 -7.86 -3.56
CA SER A 211 -13.27 -8.11 -3.05
C SER A 211 -12.13 -7.51 -3.90
N VAL A 212 -12.35 -6.32 -4.46
CA VAL A 212 -11.34 -5.59 -5.25
C VAL A 212 -10.34 -4.94 -4.32
N ILE A 213 -9.06 -5.02 -4.70
CA ILE A 213 -7.98 -4.29 -4.07
C ILE A 213 -7.71 -3.05 -4.91
N LEU A 214 -7.92 -1.86 -4.35
CA LEU A 214 -7.61 -0.60 -5.02
C LEU A 214 -6.64 0.18 -4.15
N SER A 215 -5.74 0.92 -4.79
CA SER A 215 -4.87 1.87 -4.11
C SER A 215 -4.95 3.22 -4.81
N GLY A 216 -4.71 4.28 -4.04
CA GLY A 216 -4.73 5.64 -4.55
C GLY A 216 -4.72 6.64 -3.42
N PHE A 217 -4.67 7.91 -3.82
CA PHE A 217 -4.74 9.05 -2.93
C PHE A 217 -6.18 9.35 -2.55
N ILE A 218 -6.42 9.59 -1.26
CA ILE A 218 -7.71 10.09 -0.75
C ILE A 218 -7.90 11.54 -1.20
N SER A 219 -9.12 11.92 -1.54
CA SER A 219 -9.52 13.31 -1.78
C SER A 219 -10.99 13.51 -1.40
N ASN A 220 -11.41 14.74 -1.10
CA ASN A 220 -12.80 15.09 -0.81
C ASN A 220 -13.40 14.28 0.35
N LYS A 221 -12.61 13.99 1.39
CA LYS A 221 -13.09 13.25 2.55
C LYS A 221 -14.15 14.03 3.32
N ASN A 222 -15.27 13.37 3.56
CA ASN A 222 -16.41 13.89 4.30
C ASN A 222 -16.90 12.85 5.32
N GLN A 223 -17.41 13.32 6.45
CA GLN A 223 -17.95 12.52 7.53
C GLN A 223 -19.44 12.83 7.70
N LYS A 224 -20.28 11.79 7.68
CA LYS A 224 -21.71 11.92 7.94
C LYS A 224 -22.12 10.99 9.06
N LYS A 225 -22.95 11.51 9.97
CA LYS A 225 -23.61 10.71 11.00
C LYS A 225 -24.98 10.27 10.50
N TYR A 226 -25.35 9.02 10.75
CA TYR A 226 -26.64 8.47 10.35
C TYR A 226 -27.19 7.53 11.42
N ILE A 227 -28.52 7.45 11.50
CA ILE A 227 -29.21 6.54 12.42
C ILE A 227 -29.59 5.28 11.66
N GLN A 228 -29.16 4.12 12.15
CA GLN A 228 -29.50 2.85 11.53
C GLN A 228 -30.99 2.55 11.73
N LYS A 229 -31.77 2.42 10.64
CA LYS A 229 -33.24 2.24 10.71
C LYS A 229 -33.69 0.78 10.90
N LYS A 230 -32.85 -0.23 10.58
CA LYS A 230 -33.19 -1.67 10.61
C LYS A 230 -32.00 -2.53 11.08
N GLY A 231 -32.29 -3.66 11.75
CA GLY A 231 -31.31 -4.67 12.21
C GLY A 231 -31.02 -4.64 13.73
N LYS A 232 -30.13 -5.50 14.23
CA LYS A 232 -29.76 -5.64 15.67
C LYS A 232 -29.29 -4.35 16.37
N ASN A 233 -28.98 -3.30 15.59
CA ASN A 233 -28.51 -2.00 16.09
C ASN A 233 -29.42 -0.83 15.63
N ALA A 234 -30.69 -1.10 15.34
CA ALA A 234 -31.65 -0.05 14.97
C ALA A 234 -31.75 1.04 16.07
N GLY A 235 -31.74 2.31 15.68
CA GLY A 235 -31.77 3.46 16.57
C GLY A 235 -30.41 3.98 17.05
N LYS A 236 -29.29 3.27 16.77
CA LYS A 236 -27.95 3.75 17.12
C LYS A 236 -27.39 4.69 16.04
N GLU A 237 -26.74 5.77 16.49
CA GLU A 237 -25.95 6.66 15.64
C GLU A 237 -24.67 5.95 15.19
N LYS A 238 -24.40 6.01 13.89
CA LYS A 238 -23.20 5.47 13.24
C LYS A 238 -22.54 6.53 12.39
N THR A 239 -21.24 6.39 12.24
CA THR A 239 -20.41 7.28 11.43
C THR A 239 -20.09 6.61 10.10
N LEU A 240 -20.30 7.33 9.00
CA LEU A 240 -19.84 6.92 7.67
C LEU A 240 -18.88 7.98 7.13
N TYR A 241 -17.83 7.50 6.45
CA TYR A 241 -16.91 8.35 5.72
C TYR A 241 -17.11 8.15 4.22
N THR A 242 -17.13 9.25 3.48
CA THR A 242 -17.13 9.24 2.01
C THR A 242 -15.93 10.03 1.52
N PHE A 243 -15.25 9.54 0.50
CA PHE A 243 -14.12 10.22 -0.14
C PHE A 243 -13.94 9.68 -1.56
N THR A 244 -13.10 10.31 -2.37
CA THR A 244 -12.72 9.82 -3.70
C THR A 244 -11.30 9.26 -3.63
N LEU A 245 -11.10 8.04 -4.12
CA LEU A 245 -9.78 7.40 -4.25
C LEU A 245 -9.29 7.59 -5.69
N ARG A 246 -8.06 8.09 -5.86
CA ARG A 246 -7.47 8.37 -7.17
C ARG A 246 -6.10 7.72 -7.33
N ASP A 247 -5.92 6.95 -8.41
CA ASP A 247 -4.61 6.44 -8.84
C ASP A 247 -4.09 7.25 -10.04
N LYS A 248 -3.04 6.76 -10.71
CA LYS A 248 -2.47 7.46 -11.88
C LYS A 248 -3.37 7.47 -13.13
N GLU A 249 -4.42 6.64 -13.18
CA GLU A 249 -5.23 6.42 -14.39
C GLU A 249 -6.74 6.64 -14.18
N GLY A 250 -7.22 6.76 -12.94
CA GLY A 250 -8.64 6.86 -12.64
C GLY A 250 -8.98 7.33 -11.22
N ALA A 251 -10.28 7.54 -11.00
CA ALA A 251 -10.83 7.93 -9.70
C ALA A 251 -12.17 7.21 -9.42
N ILE A 252 -12.42 6.86 -8.16
CA ILE A 252 -13.65 6.18 -7.74
C ILE A 252 -14.16 6.70 -6.39
N ASP A 253 -15.47 6.88 -6.29
CA ASP A 253 -16.12 7.28 -5.04
C ASP A 253 -16.08 6.13 -4.04
N CYS A 254 -15.74 6.43 -2.81
CA CYS A 254 -15.54 5.46 -1.74
C CYS A 254 -16.48 5.71 -0.58
N VAL A 255 -16.95 4.63 0.03
CA VAL A 255 -17.77 4.64 1.24
C VAL A 255 -17.21 3.67 2.26
N TYR A 256 -16.94 4.15 3.47
CA TYR A 256 -16.52 3.34 4.59
C TYR A 256 -17.48 3.52 5.78
N PHE A 257 -18.05 2.41 6.25
CA PHE A 257 -18.90 2.38 7.45
C PHE A 257 -18.02 2.17 8.68
N CYS A 258 -17.76 3.25 9.42
CA CYS A 258 -16.80 3.25 10.51
C CYS A 258 -17.42 2.69 11.80
N GLY A 259 -16.73 1.71 12.39
CA GLY A 259 -16.99 1.28 13.76
C GLY A 259 -16.38 2.25 14.77
N LYS A 260 -16.93 2.31 15.99
CA LYS A 260 -16.41 3.19 17.07
C LYS A 260 -14.92 2.99 17.37
N THR A 261 -14.39 1.79 17.13
CA THR A 261 -12.97 1.45 17.34
C THR A 261 -12.04 2.14 16.34
N HIS A 262 -12.52 2.54 15.18
CA HIS A 262 -11.70 3.04 14.07
C HIS A 262 -11.95 4.52 13.74
N GLU A 263 -12.75 5.24 14.57
CA GLU A 263 -13.04 6.66 14.33
C GLU A 263 -11.76 7.51 14.36
N LYS A 264 -10.87 7.26 15.33
CA LYS A 264 -9.57 7.97 15.39
C LYS A 264 -8.66 7.66 14.21
N ASP A 265 -8.68 6.42 13.74
CA ASP A 265 -7.88 5.99 12.58
C ASP A 265 -8.39 6.65 11.29
N MET A 266 -9.71 6.68 11.11
CA MET A 266 -10.35 7.36 9.97
C MET A 266 -10.23 8.87 10.05
N GLU A 267 -10.30 9.47 11.24
CA GLU A 267 -10.02 10.90 11.44
C GLU A 267 -8.58 11.23 11.03
N ALA A 268 -7.62 10.37 11.42
CA ALA A 268 -6.21 10.54 11.07
C ALA A 268 -5.93 10.38 9.57
N LEU A 269 -6.68 9.52 8.86
CA LEU A 269 -6.60 9.36 7.41
C LEU A 269 -7.18 10.57 6.69
N ASP A 270 -6.35 11.55 6.36
CA ASP A 270 -6.76 12.77 5.68
C ASP A 270 -6.73 12.62 4.16
N ASP A 271 -7.17 13.69 3.48
CA ASP A 271 -6.92 13.85 2.07
C ASP A 271 -5.40 13.70 1.80
N LEU A 272 -5.09 13.05 0.67
CA LEU A 272 -3.76 12.99 0.05
C LEU A 272 -2.82 11.95 0.67
N PHE A 273 -3.34 11.12 1.58
CA PHE A 273 -2.72 9.83 1.83
C PHE A 273 -2.96 8.85 0.70
N MET A 274 -1.89 8.18 0.28
CA MET A 274 -2.04 6.95 -0.47
C MET A 274 -2.44 5.82 0.48
N ILE A 275 -3.58 5.21 0.20
CA ILE A 275 -4.06 4.04 0.92
C ILE A 275 -4.19 2.87 -0.04
N ILE A 276 -4.08 1.66 0.49
CA ILE A 276 -4.52 0.45 -0.16
C ILE A 276 -5.72 -0.11 0.58
N CYS A 277 -6.76 -0.44 -0.16
CA CYS A 277 -8.05 -0.82 0.35
C CYS A 277 -8.47 -2.17 -0.19
N VAL A 278 -9.27 -2.89 0.59
CA VAL A 278 -10.03 -4.06 0.12
C VAL A 278 -11.50 -3.78 0.34
N GLY A 279 -12.31 -4.01 -0.69
CA GLY A 279 -13.71 -3.63 -0.66
C GLY A 279 -14.51 -4.21 -1.83
N ASN A 280 -15.78 -3.82 -1.93
CA ASN A 280 -16.65 -4.21 -3.01
C ASN A 280 -17.01 -2.98 -3.85
N VAL A 281 -16.86 -3.07 -5.17
CA VAL A 281 -17.40 -2.06 -6.08
C VAL A 281 -18.84 -2.43 -6.43
N GLN A 282 -19.77 -1.50 -6.20
CA GLN A 282 -21.20 -1.67 -6.46
C GLN A 282 -21.77 -0.38 -7.06
N VAL A 283 -22.95 -0.45 -7.68
CA VAL A 283 -23.64 0.76 -8.13
C VAL A 283 -24.20 1.50 -6.90
N GLY A 284 -23.74 2.73 -6.69
CA GLY A 284 -24.18 3.60 -5.60
C GLY A 284 -25.55 4.26 -5.87
N PHE A 285 -26.06 4.98 -4.88
CA PHE A 285 -27.35 5.69 -4.96
C PHE A 285 -27.40 6.76 -6.06
N ASN A 286 -26.25 7.25 -6.50
CA ASN A 286 -26.10 8.22 -7.60
C ASN A 286 -26.03 7.55 -8.99
N GLY A 287 -26.19 6.23 -9.08
CA GLY A 287 -26.09 5.48 -10.34
C GLY A 287 -24.65 5.27 -10.83
N LYS A 288 -23.64 5.73 -10.09
CA LYS A 288 -22.21 5.54 -10.43
C LYS A 288 -21.62 4.36 -9.68
N LEU A 289 -20.50 3.81 -10.18
CA LEU A 289 -19.74 2.81 -9.44
C LEU A 289 -19.14 3.44 -8.18
N THR A 290 -19.39 2.82 -7.04
CA THR A 290 -18.96 3.24 -5.71
C THR A 290 -18.27 2.08 -5.02
N TYR A 291 -17.14 2.36 -4.40
CA TYR A 291 -16.28 1.40 -3.72
C TYR A 291 -16.56 1.37 -2.22
N TYR A 292 -17.15 0.27 -1.75
CA TYR A 292 -17.49 0.05 -0.36
C TYR A 292 -16.36 -0.69 0.35
N ILE A 293 -15.64 0.05 1.19
CA ILE A 293 -14.38 -0.39 1.77
C ILE A 293 -14.63 -1.26 3.01
N LYS A 294 -13.84 -2.33 3.15
CA LYS A 294 -13.82 -3.25 4.29
C LYS A 294 -12.51 -3.15 5.10
N LYS A 295 -11.37 -3.05 4.41
CA LYS A 295 -10.04 -2.94 5.01
C LYS A 295 -9.29 -1.75 4.41
N ILE A 296 -8.46 -1.10 5.22
CA ILE A 296 -7.62 0.04 4.81
C ILE A 296 -6.22 -0.15 5.40
N SER A 297 -5.18 0.04 4.60
CA SER A 297 -3.80 0.20 5.06
C SER A 297 -3.17 1.41 4.38
N LEU A 298 -2.22 2.04 5.06
CA LEU A 298 -1.42 3.11 4.49
C LEU A 298 -0.38 2.50 3.54
N ALA A 299 -0.25 3.08 2.35
CA ALA A 299 0.64 2.60 1.31
C ALA A 299 1.45 3.76 0.70
N SER A 300 2.50 3.42 -0.01
CA SER A 300 3.33 4.30 -0.84
C SER A 300 3.51 3.66 -2.22
N PRO A 301 3.80 4.45 -3.27
CA PRO A 301 4.12 3.88 -4.59
C PRO A 301 5.31 2.91 -4.49
N TYR A 302 5.29 1.82 -5.26
CA TYR A 302 6.45 0.95 -5.40
C TYR A 302 7.37 1.50 -6.47
N GLU A 303 8.64 1.71 -6.15
CA GLU A 303 9.63 2.22 -7.11
C GLU A 303 10.31 1.06 -7.83
N GLU A 304 10.11 0.97 -9.14
CA GLU A 304 11.15 0.51 -10.06
C GLU A 304 11.70 1.75 -10.77
N ILE A 305 12.96 2.08 -10.49
CA ILE A 305 13.70 3.09 -11.24
C ILE A 305 13.91 2.51 -12.64
N VAL A 306 13.15 3.01 -13.62
CA VAL A 306 13.43 2.81 -15.03
C VAL A 306 13.88 4.16 -15.58
N ASP A 307 15.19 4.29 -15.78
CA ASP A 307 15.78 5.39 -16.54
C ASP A 307 15.17 5.42 -17.95
N VAL A 308 14.46 6.50 -18.25
CA VAL A 308 14.15 6.88 -19.63
C VAL A 308 14.51 8.35 -19.78
N HIS A 309 15.71 8.59 -20.30
CA HIS A 309 16.12 9.90 -20.75
C HIS A 309 15.27 10.38 -21.94
N GLU A 310 14.97 11.67 -21.88
CA GLU A 310 14.64 12.63 -22.94
C GLU A 310 13.34 12.47 -23.73
N THR A 311 12.47 13.46 -23.57
CA THR A 311 11.93 14.20 -24.71
C THR A 311 11.84 15.68 -24.34
N VAL A 312 12.76 16.49 -24.87
CA VAL A 312 12.62 17.94 -24.95
C VAL A 312 11.67 18.23 -26.10
N ASN A 313 10.56 18.94 -25.84
CA ASN A 313 9.77 19.51 -26.93
C ASN A 313 10.60 20.62 -27.59
N SER A 314 10.98 20.42 -28.86
CA SER A 314 11.99 21.23 -29.58
C SER A 314 11.61 22.70 -29.81
N ASP A 315 10.37 23.08 -29.48
CA ASP A 315 9.81 24.40 -29.80
C ASP A 315 9.78 25.38 -28.61
N PHE A 316 9.99 24.90 -27.37
CA PHE A 316 10.05 25.79 -26.21
C PHE A 316 11.43 26.47 -26.11
N LYS A 317 11.47 27.79 -26.38
CA LYS A 317 12.67 28.60 -26.21
C LYS A 317 12.76 29.11 -24.78
N HIS A 318 13.41 28.33 -23.92
CA HIS A 318 13.64 28.70 -22.53
C HIS A 318 14.58 29.91 -22.40
N LYS A 319 14.23 30.82 -21.49
CA LYS A 319 15.14 31.86 -20.99
C LYS A 319 15.24 31.73 -19.48
N LYS A 320 16.46 31.62 -18.96
CA LYS A 320 16.71 31.58 -17.51
C LYS A 320 16.22 32.86 -16.84
N VAL A 321 15.32 32.71 -15.88
CA VAL A 321 14.64 33.81 -15.16
C VAL A 321 14.82 33.73 -13.65
N VAL A 322 15.09 32.54 -13.10
CA VAL A 322 15.36 32.34 -11.67
C VAL A 322 16.81 31.98 -11.42
N PHE A 323 17.42 32.67 -10.47
CA PHE A 323 18.79 32.43 -10.02
C PHE A 323 18.75 32.11 -8.53
N PRO A 324 18.98 30.84 -8.13
CA PRO A 324 18.94 30.44 -6.74
C PRO A 324 19.99 31.15 -5.88
N ASP A 325 19.59 31.61 -4.70
CA ASP A 325 20.46 32.25 -3.73
C ASP A 325 21.13 31.22 -2.83
N ARG A 326 22.43 31.35 -2.59
CA ARG A 326 23.12 30.53 -1.57
C ARG A 326 22.79 31.03 -0.17
N MET A 327 22.39 30.12 0.71
CA MET A 327 22.11 30.44 2.11
C MET A 327 23.38 30.29 2.96
N PRO A 328 23.71 31.28 3.82
CA PRO A 328 24.89 31.20 4.67
C PRO A 328 24.74 30.09 5.73
N TYR A 329 25.76 29.23 5.81
CA TYR A 329 25.85 28.17 6.79
C TYR A 329 26.52 28.69 8.08
N GLU A 330 25.78 28.73 9.19
CA GLU A 330 26.37 28.98 10.52
C GLU A 330 27.02 27.70 11.04
N LYS A 331 28.30 27.51 10.69
CA LYS A 331 29.11 26.42 11.24
C LYS A 331 29.48 26.72 12.70
N GLN A 332 28.59 26.44 13.64
CA GLN A 332 28.95 26.42 15.05
C GLN A 332 29.60 25.06 15.37
N SER A 333 30.91 24.97 15.15
CA SER A 333 31.71 23.81 15.55
C SER A 333 31.87 23.79 17.07
N ASN A 334 31.06 23.00 17.76
CA ASN A 334 31.46 22.50 19.08
C ASN A 334 32.61 21.49 18.87
N LEU A 335 33.75 21.73 19.53
CA LEU A 335 34.98 20.93 19.42
C LEU A 335 34.82 19.46 19.86
N PHE A 336 33.63 19.04 20.31
CA PHE A 336 33.37 17.76 20.98
C PHE A 336 32.12 17.00 20.47
N GLU A 337 31.47 17.41 19.37
CA GLU A 337 30.28 16.71 18.87
C GLU A 337 30.54 16.02 17.52
N GLU A 338 30.86 14.73 17.56
CA GLU A 338 30.60 13.81 16.45
C GLU A 338 29.29 13.06 16.73
N SER A 339 28.19 13.58 16.17
CA SER A 339 26.99 12.76 15.92
C SER A 339 26.23 13.38 14.76
N ASN A 340 25.91 12.60 13.73
CA ASN A 340 24.99 13.03 12.68
C ASN A 340 23.66 13.46 13.32
N LYS A 341 23.38 14.77 13.27
CA LYS A 341 22.19 15.40 13.88
C LYS A 341 20.88 14.80 13.35
N TYR A 342 20.92 14.34 12.10
CA TYR A 342 19.81 13.73 11.39
C TYR A 342 20.16 12.31 10.96
N ASN A 343 19.14 11.50 10.66
CA ASN A 343 19.33 10.12 10.23
C ASN A 343 20.11 10.02 8.91
N ASP A 344 20.61 8.82 8.62
CA ASP A 344 21.38 8.53 7.40
C ASP A 344 20.66 8.93 6.11
N TYR A 345 19.33 8.88 6.09
CA TYR A 345 18.55 9.22 4.90
C TYR A 345 18.62 10.72 4.56
N ILE A 346 18.50 11.60 5.57
CA ILE A 346 18.67 13.04 5.38
C ILE A 346 20.13 13.40 5.07
N MET A 347 21.08 12.69 5.67
CA MET A 347 22.51 12.98 5.50
C MET A 347 23.04 12.56 4.12
N LYS A 348 22.51 11.48 3.52
CA LYS A 348 23.02 10.90 2.26
C LYS A 348 22.31 11.40 1.00
N ASN A 349 21.11 11.96 1.12
CA ASN A 349 20.31 12.40 -0.02
C ASN A 349 20.22 13.93 -0.11
N LYS A 350 19.95 14.42 -1.32
CA LYS A 350 19.63 15.83 -1.58
C LYS A 350 18.13 15.99 -1.69
N PHE A 351 17.59 17.02 -1.06
CA PHE A 351 16.16 17.32 -1.13
C PHE A 351 15.95 18.70 -1.72
N VAL A 352 14.89 18.85 -2.50
CA VAL A 352 14.32 20.14 -2.83
C VAL A 352 12.93 20.19 -2.23
N VAL A 353 12.78 21.00 -1.19
CA VAL A 353 11.49 21.22 -0.53
C VAL A 353 10.85 22.43 -1.15
N PHE A 354 9.66 22.29 -1.72
CA PHE A 354 8.97 23.36 -2.43
C PHE A 354 7.50 23.47 -2.04
N ASP A 355 6.95 24.64 -2.37
CA ASP A 355 5.56 25.04 -2.18
C ASP A 355 5.18 26.01 -3.32
N ILE A 356 3.91 26.05 -3.69
CA ILE A 356 3.39 27.00 -4.69
C ILE A 356 2.18 27.77 -4.19
N GLU A 357 2.06 29.00 -4.66
CA GLU A 357 0.81 29.76 -4.61
C GLU A 357 0.17 29.74 -6.01
N THR A 358 -1.16 29.74 -6.06
CA THR A 358 -1.92 29.53 -7.29
C THR A 358 -3.15 30.42 -7.34
N THR A 359 -3.74 30.60 -8.52
CA THR A 359 -5.01 31.32 -8.70
C THR A 359 -6.24 30.54 -8.26
N GLY A 360 -6.08 29.33 -7.72
CA GLY A 360 -7.17 28.48 -7.24
C GLY A 360 -6.75 27.02 -7.13
N LEU A 361 -7.70 26.11 -6.92
CA LEU A 361 -7.39 24.73 -6.49
C LEU A 361 -7.28 23.70 -7.64
N ASP A 362 -7.75 24.03 -8.84
CA ASP A 362 -7.82 23.09 -9.95
C ASP A 362 -6.71 23.37 -10.98
N PRO A 363 -5.70 22.50 -11.12
CA PRO A 363 -4.60 22.71 -12.07
C PRO A 363 -5.03 22.72 -13.54
N GLU A 364 -6.26 22.30 -13.86
CA GLU A 364 -6.78 22.40 -15.23
C GLU A 364 -7.17 23.83 -15.61
N TYR A 365 -7.63 24.62 -14.62
CA TYR A 365 -8.20 25.96 -14.85
C TYR A 365 -7.43 27.08 -14.12
N CYS A 366 -6.60 26.73 -13.15
CA CYS A 366 -5.84 27.65 -12.32
C CYS A 366 -4.34 27.59 -12.67
N GLU A 367 -3.64 28.67 -12.33
CA GLU A 367 -2.25 28.89 -12.73
C GLU A 367 -1.38 29.18 -11.49
N ILE A 368 -0.08 28.91 -11.61
CA ILE A 368 0.90 29.21 -10.57
C ILE A 368 1.14 30.73 -10.53
N THR A 369 1.15 31.31 -9.34
CA THR A 369 1.46 32.73 -9.09
C THR A 369 2.76 32.93 -8.33
N GLU A 370 3.19 31.97 -7.51
CA GLU A 370 4.49 31.96 -6.84
C GLU A 370 5.02 30.52 -6.73
N LEU A 371 6.32 30.33 -6.90
CA LEU A 371 7.02 29.09 -6.58
C LEU A 371 8.14 29.42 -5.61
N GLY A 372 8.14 28.77 -4.45
CA GLY A 372 9.19 28.87 -3.45
C GLY A 372 9.76 27.50 -3.15
N ALA A 373 11.08 27.41 -3.07
CA ALA A 373 11.75 26.17 -2.72
C ALA A 373 13.08 26.41 -2.01
N VAL A 374 13.55 25.37 -1.31
CA VAL A 374 14.86 25.33 -0.67
C VAL A 374 15.52 23.99 -0.89
N LYS A 375 16.84 23.99 -1.02
CA LYS A 375 17.64 22.78 -1.19
C LYS A 375 18.25 22.37 0.14
N ILE A 376 18.17 21.07 0.45
CA ILE A 376 18.82 20.46 1.60
C ILE A 376 19.92 19.53 1.10
N GLU A 377 21.14 19.72 1.59
CA GLU A 377 22.29 18.85 1.32
C GLU A 377 23.05 18.58 2.62
N ASN A 378 23.43 17.31 2.87
CA ASN A 378 24.14 16.90 4.08
C ASN A 378 23.44 17.34 5.38
N GLY A 379 22.11 17.35 5.39
CA GLY A 379 21.31 17.79 6.54
C GLY A 379 21.35 19.30 6.81
N GLU A 380 21.64 20.13 5.81
CA GLU A 380 21.67 21.60 5.91
C GLU A 380 20.91 22.24 4.74
N ILE A 381 20.24 23.37 4.99
CA ILE A 381 19.59 24.16 3.93
C ILE A 381 20.65 25.01 3.23
N THR A 382 20.95 24.71 1.96
CA THR A 382 22.09 25.29 1.23
C THR A 382 21.72 26.38 0.23
N GLU A 383 20.54 26.28 -0.39
CA GLU A 383 20.12 27.17 -1.47
C GLU A 383 18.63 27.48 -1.35
N ARG A 384 18.24 28.67 -1.84
CA ARG A 384 16.87 29.16 -1.95
C ARG A 384 16.52 29.41 -3.42
N PHE A 385 15.36 28.93 -3.84
CA PHE A 385 14.74 29.24 -5.11
C PHE A 385 13.43 29.97 -4.83
N GLN A 386 13.21 31.13 -5.45
CA GLN A 386 11.92 31.81 -5.34
C GLN A 386 11.65 32.64 -6.59
N SER A 387 10.43 32.56 -7.11
CA SER A 387 9.96 33.45 -8.15
C SER A 387 8.45 33.61 -8.10
N PHE A 388 7.97 34.80 -8.46
CA PHE A 388 6.59 34.93 -8.94
C PHE A 388 6.47 34.35 -10.34
N ALA A 389 5.26 33.95 -10.70
CA ALA A 389 4.87 33.58 -12.05
C ALA A 389 3.65 34.41 -12.45
N LYS A 390 3.64 34.90 -13.69
CA LYS A 390 2.54 35.72 -14.20
C LYS A 390 1.41 34.81 -14.70
N PRO A 391 0.22 34.81 -14.06
CA PRO A 391 -0.94 34.09 -14.58
C PRO A 391 -1.48 34.81 -15.82
N SER A 392 -2.20 34.07 -16.68
CA SER A 392 -2.87 34.63 -17.85
C SER A 392 -4.19 35.30 -17.51
N HIS A 393 -4.78 34.99 -16.35
CA HIS A 393 -6.03 35.56 -15.85
C HIS A 393 -5.81 36.33 -14.53
N PRO A 394 -6.67 37.32 -14.21
CA PRO A 394 -6.61 38.03 -12.94
C PRO A 394 -6.73 37.09 -11.75
N ILE A 395 -6.00 37.39 -10.67
CA ILE A 395 -6.04 36.61 -9.44
C ILE A 395 -7.38 36.87 -8.72
N PRO A 396 -8.19 35.83 -8.40
CA PRO A 396 -9.45 36.03 -7.69
C PRO A 396 -9.26 36.68 -6.32
N GLU A 397 -10.15 37.59 -5.92
CA GLU A 397 -10.02 38.34 -4.65
C GLU A 397 -9.90 37.44 -3.42
N GLU A 398 -10.61 36.31 -3.40
CA GLU A 398 -10.51 35.31 -2.34
C GLU A 398 -9.11 34.71 -2.21
N VAL A 399 -8.37 34.55 -3.31
CA VAL A 399 -6.99 34.07 -3.30
C VAL A 399 -6.07 35.18 -2.79
N VAL A 400 -6.25 36.42 -3.27
CA VAL A 400 -5.47 37.57 -2.78
C VAL A 400 -5.59 37.73 -1.27
N LYS A 401 -6.79 37.52 -0.70
CA LYS A 401 -7.02 37.58 0.76
C LYS A 401 -6.25 36.54 1.57
N VAL A 402 -5.86 35.42 0.93
CA VAL A 402 -5.11 34.34 1.57
C VAL A 402 -3.61 34.52 1.37
N THR A 403 -3.18 34.69 0.12
CA THR A 403 -1.76 34.70 -0.27
C THR A 403 -1.12 36.09 -0.16
N ASN A 404 -1.94 37.14 -0.11
CA ASN A 404 -1.52 38.54 -0.25
C ASN A 404 -0.77 38.85 -1.56
N ILE A 405 -0.87 37.98 -2.57
CA ILE A 405 -0.30 38.21 -3.90
C ILE A 405 -1.36 38.93 -4.74
N THR A 406 -1.03 40.12 -5.22
CA THR A 406 -1.92 40.91 -6.09
C THR A 406 -1.49 40.84 -7.56
N ASP A 407 -2.41 41.17 -8.47
CA ASP A 407 -2.11 41.25 -9.90
C ASP A 407 -0.95 42.21 -10.21
N GLU A 408 -0.82 43.29 -9.44
CA GLU A 408 0.28 44.25 -9.58
C GLU A 408 1.64 43.63 -9.25
N MET A 409 1.70 42.72 -8.27
CA MET A 409 2.94 42.04 -7.88
C MET A 409 3.44 41.09 -8.97
N VAL A 410 2.53 40.44 -9.70
CA VAL A 410 2.86 39.45 -10.74
C VAL A 410 2.84 40.04 -12.15
N ALA A 411 2.46 41.30 -12.33
CA ALA A 411 2.30 41.93 -13.65
C ALA A 411 3.55 41.86 -14.54
N HIS A 412 4.74 41.89 -13.92
CA HIS A 412 6.05 41.84 -14.56
C HIS A 412 6.82 40.55 -14.27
N ALA A 413 6.18 39.58 -13.62
CA ALA A 413 6.79 38.28 -13.34
C ALA A 413 7.02 37.49 -14.65
N PRO A 414 7.99 36.55 -14.66
CA PRO A 414 8.17 35.61 -15.76
C PRO A 414 6.97 34.69 -15.95
N SER A 415 6.94 33.97 -17.07
CA SER A 415 5.93 32.93 -17.32
C SER A 415 6.08 31.76 -16.34
N ALA A 416 4.99 31.06 -16.04
CA ALA A 416 5.06 29.84 -15.24
C ALA A 416 5.94 28.78 -15.94
N GLU A 417 5.89 28.72 -17.25
CA GLU A 417 6.71 27.85 -18.11
C GLU A 417 8.21 28.05 -17.88
N ASP A 418 8.70 29.30 -17.89
CA ASP A 418 10.11 29.60 -17.66
C ASP A 418 10.53 29.29 -16.21
N VAL A 419 9.69 29.64 -15.23
CA VAL A 419 9.96 29.39 -13.81
C VAL A 419 10.02 27.88 -13.52
N VAL A 420 9.09 27.11 -14.06
CA VAL A 420 9.04 25.66 -13.87
C VAL A 420 10.18 24.96 -14.60
N TYR A 421 10.63 25.48 -15.76
CA TYR A 421 11.82 24.96 -16.43
C TYR A 421 13.09 25.17 -15.58
N ASP A 422 13.28 26.39 -15.04
CA ASP A 422 14.41 26.68 -14.15
C ASP A 422 14.36 25.81 -12.89
N PHE A 423 13.16 25.59 -12.34
CA PHE A 423 12.96 24.71 -11.19
C PHE A 423 13.28 23.25 -11.54
N TRP A 424 12.85 22.77 -12.71
CA TRP A 424 13.17 21.42 -13.20
C TRP A 424 14.67 21.21 -13.32
N GLU A 425 15.39 22.14 -13.96
CA GLU A 425 16.85 22.08 -14.12
C GLU A 425 17.54 22.09 -12.74
N TRP A 426 17.13 22.99 -11.84
CA TRP A 426 17.76 23.15 -10.54
C TRP A 426 17.49 22.02 -9.53
N SER A 427 16.37 21.31 -9.70
CA SER A 427 15.94 20.21 -8.84
C SER A 427 16.31 18.81 -9.33
N ARG A 428 17.06 18.70 -10.44
CA ARG A 428 17.59 17.41 -10.91
C ARG A 428 18.36 16.67 -9.82
N ASP A 429 18.23 15.35 -9.85
CA ASP A 429 18.91 14.40 -8.95
C ASP A 429 18.65 14.66 -7.45
N CYS A 430 17.58 15.40 -7.14
CA CYS A 430 17.10 15.65 -5.79
C CYS A 430 15.77 14.93 -5.55
N ILE A 431 15.52 14.56 -4.31
CA ILE A 431 14.21 14.12 -3.85
C ILE A 431 13.34 15.37 -3.70
N LEU A 432 12.23 15.41 -4.41
CA LEU A 432 11.26 16.49 -4.29
C LEU A 432 10.40 16.29 -3.05
N SER A 433 10.26 17.32 -2.24
CA SER A 433 9.44 17.28 -1.04
C SER A 433 8.62 18.56 -0.89
N GLY A 434 7.60 18.49 -0.07
CA GLY A 434 6.73 19.61 0.27
C GLY A 434 5.67 19.11 1.24
N HIS A 435 4.86 20.02 1.75
CA HIS A 435 3.77 19.67 2.64
C HIS A 435 2.51 19.49 1.80
N ASN A 436 2.00 18.26 1.71
CA ASN A 436 0.86 17.94 0.84
C ASN A 436 1.15 18.00 -0.67
N VAL A 437 2.43 17.93 -1.01
CA VAL A 437 2.98 18.19 -2.36
C VAL A 437 2.47 17.22 -3.43
N VAL A 438 2.26 15.95 -3.07
CA VAL A 438 1.76 14.93 -4.01
C VAL A 438 0.30 15.20 -4.36
N GLY A 439 -0.40 15.82 -3.42
CA GLY A 439 -1.82 16.08 -3.53
C GLY A 439 -2.19 17.40 -4.19
N PHE A 440 -1.27 18.35 -4.26
CA PHE A 440 -1.55 19.68 -4.75
C PHE A 440 -0.45 20.19 -5.70
N ASP A 441 0.70 20.59 -5.16
CA ASP A 441 1.72 21.38 -5.83
C ASP A 441 2.25 20.70 -7.10
N ILE A 442 2.59 19.41 -7.00
CA ILE A 442 3.18 18.67 -8.13
C ILE A 442 2.23 18.58 -9.34
N LYS A 443 0.91 18.70 -9.13
CA LYS A 443 -0.06 18.64 -10.22
C LYS A 443 0.01 19.88 -11.10
N PHE A 444 0.16 21.05 -10.49
CA PHE A 444 0.39 22.30 -11.21
C PHE A 444 1.74 22.29 -11.93
N ILE A 445 2.80 21.84 -11.24
CA ILE A 445 4.13 21.69 -11.83
C ILE A 445 4.07 20.77 -13.05
N ARG A 446 3.45 19.59 -12.96
CA ARG A 446 3.32 18.64 -14.07
C ARG A 446 2.50 19.20 -15.22
N LYS A 447 1.41 19.93 -14.95
CA LYS A 447 0.61 20.59 -15.99
C LYS A 447 1.43 21.58 -16.81
N VAL A 448 2.27 22.37 -16.15
CA VAL A 448 3.20 23.29 -16.83
C VAL A 448 4.30 22.51 -17.55
N ALA A 449 4.85 21.48 -16.91
CA ALA A 449 5.90 20.63 -17.46
C ALA A 449 5.47 19.95 -18.78
N GLU A 450 4.20 19.50 -18.88
CA GLU A 450 3.61 18.96 -20.10
C GLU A 450 3.64 19.97 -21.25
N LYS A 451 3.37 21.26 -20.99
CA LYS A 451 3.37 22.31 -22.02
C LYS A 451 4.78 22.58 -22.56
N ILE A 452 5.78 22.57 -21.69
CA ILE A 452 7.19 22.84 -22.05
C ILE A 452 7.95 21.57 -22.46
N GLY A 453 7.31 20.41 -22.39
CA GLY A 453 7.90 19.13 -22.77
C GLY A 453 9.06 18.72 -21.86
N VAL A 454 8.87 18.80 -20.55
CA VAL A 454 9.79 18.21 -19.57
C VAL A 454 9.02 17.29 -18.63
N ARG A 455 9.73 16.35 -18.00
CA ARG A 455 9.15 15.45 -17.01
C ARG A 455 9.87 15.59 -15.68
N PHE A 456 9.10 15.72 -14.62
CA PHE A 456 9.56 15.58 -13.24
C PHE A 456 9.47 14.11 -12.84
N ASP A 457 10.60 13.41 -12.97
CA ASP A 457 10.84 12.00 -12.66
C ASP A 457 11.54 11.79 -11.30
N ASN A 458 11.75 12.87 -10.54
CA ASN A 458 12.29 12.83 -9.18
C ASN A 458 11.48 11.91 -8.24
N GLU A 459 12.19 11.24 -7.32
CA GLU A 459 11.57 10.65 -6.12
C GLU A 459 10.81 11.75 -5.36
N MET A 460 9.64 11.41 -4.81
CA MET A 460 8.76 12.34 -4.12
C MET A 460 8.58 11.92 -2.65
N MET A 461 8.75 12.87 -1.74
CA MET A 461 8.51 12.70 -0.31
C MET A 461 7.53 13.74 0.22
N ASP A 462 6.36 13.31 0.67
CA ASP A 462 5.38 14.21 1.26
C ASP A 462 5.58 14.35 2.77
N THR A 463 5.94 15.56 3.22
CA THR A 463 6.20 15.85 4.64
C THR A 463 4.94 15.69 5.49
N LEU A 464 3.74 15.83 4.90
CA LEU A 464 2.49 15.54 5.60
C LEU A 464 2.43 14.06 6.00
N ILE A 465 2.79 13.15 5.09
CA ILE A 465 2.82 11.70 5.34
C ILE A 465 3.87 11.37 6.40
N VAL A 466 5.07 11.94 6.27
CA VAL A 466 6.16 11.76 7.24
C VAL A 466 5.73 12.23 8.63
N ALA A 467 5.10 13.40 8.74
CA ALA A 467 4.60 13.93 10.00
C ALA A 467 3.56 13.02 10.64
N ARG A 468 2.64 12.45 9.87
CA ARG A 468 1.62 11.52 10.39
C ARG A 468 2.22 10.19 10.87
N GLN A 469 3.36 9.77 10.30
CA GLN A 469 4.07 8.54 10.67
C GLN A 469 5.05 8.73 11.84
N SER A 470 5.47 9.96 12.11
CA SER A 470 6.48 10.31 13.14
C SER A 470 6.07 10.04 14.60
N GLY A 471 4.82 9.68 14.85
CA GLY A 471 4.28 9.45 16.18
C GLY A 471 3.77 10.72 16.89
N LEU A 472 3.81 11.87 16.21
CA LEU A 472 3.08 13.08 16.65
C LEU A 472 1.59 12.75 16.88
N ARG A 473 0.98 13.38 17.88
CA ARG A 473 -0.45 13.17 18.23
C ARG A 473 -1.18 14.50 18.17
N LEU A 474 -1.44 14.99 16.97
CA LEU A 474 -2.05 16.29 16.71
C LEU A 474 -3.51 16.16 16.25
N GLY A 475 -4.34 17.15 16.55
CA GLY A 475 -5.73 17.19 16.12
C GLY A 475 -5.91 17.47 14.62
N ASN A 476 -4.89 18.04 13.96
CA ASN A 476 -4.74 18.10 12.52
C ASN A 476 -3.25 18.22 12.18
N TYR A 477 -2.89 17.96 10.93
CA TYR A 477 -1.52 17.98 10.45
C TYR A 477 -1.26 19.12 9.46
N LYS A 478 -1.98 20.24 9.56
CA LYS A 478 -1.65 21.44 8.78
C LYS A 478 -0.23 21.89 9.13
N LEU A 479 0.49 22.45 8.17
CA LEU A 479 1.88 22.92 8.35
C LEU A 479 2.07 23.72 9.64
N GLY A 480 1.25 24.77 9.85
CA GLY A 480 1.31 25.59 11.07
C GLY A 480 1.10 24.80 12.38
N THR A 481 0.27 23.76 12.38
CA THR A 481 0.07 22.90 13.56
C THR A 481 1.29 22.04 13.85
N ILE A 482 1.92 21.47 12.81
CA ILE A 482 3.13 20.65 12.95
C ILE A 482 4.32 21.51 13.38
N VAL A 483 4.52 22.66 12.73
CA VAL A 483 5.55 23.64 13.08
C VAL A 483 5.47 23.98 14.57
N LYS A 484 4.26 24.32 15.05
CA LYS A 484 4.04 24.62 16.47
C LYS A 484 4.32 23.42 17.38
N ALA A 485 3.90 22.23 16.99
CA ALA A 485 4.11 21.00 17.77
C ALA A 485 5.60 20.64 17.91
N LEU A 486 6.41 20.99 16.91
CA LEU A 486 7.86 20.76 16.88
C LEU A 486 8.66 21.92 17.48
N GLY A 487 8.01 22.98 17.98
CA GLY A 487 8.67 24.16 18.53
C GLY A 487 9.41 25.00 17.47
N LEU A 488 9.00 24.89 16.20
CA LEU A 488 9.52 25.65 15.08
C LEU A 488 8.71 26.94 14.89
N THR A 489 9.23 27.86 14.07
CA THR A 489 8.56 29.11 13.69
C THR A 489 8.13 29.07 12.24
N LEU A 490 6.94 29.60 11.96
CA LEU A 490 6.43 29.89 10.61
C LEU A 490 6.06 31.37 10.57
N GLU A 491 6.92 32.17 9.93
CA GLU A 491 6.71 33.60 9.77
C GLU A 491 6.22 33.88 8.34
N GLY A 492 5.19 34.70 8.20
CA GLY A 492 4.63 35.05 6.88
C GLY A 492 4.05 33.86 6.12
N ALA A 493 3.13 33.13 6.75
CA ALA A 493 2.38 32.04 6.12
C ALA A 493 1.63 32.49 4.86
N HIS A 494 1.38 31.56 3.94
CA HIS A 494 0.81 31.80 2.62
C HIS A 494 1.75 32.61 1.71
N ARG A 495 3.03 32.27 1.81
CA ARG A 495 4.09 32.74 0.93
C ARG A 495 4.94 31.53 0.62
N ALA A 496 5.02 31.18 -0.66
CA ALA A 496 5.58 29.91 -1.10
C ALA A 496 6.98 29.62 -0.51
N TYR A 497 7.88 30.61 -0.49
CA TYR A 497 9.21 30.40 0.09
C TYR A 497 9.18 30.15 1.60
N ASN A 498 8.35 30.88 2.35
CA ASN A 498 8.28 30.76 3.80
C ASN A 498 7.71 29.39 4.20
N ASP A 499 6.67 28.96 3.49
CA ASP A 499 6.04 27.65 3.70
C ASP A 499 6.99 26.51 3.28
N ALA A 500 7.71 26.64 2.17
CA ALA A 500 8.77 25.69 1.78
C ALA A 500 9.90 25.60 2.81
N TYR A 501 10.39 26.74 3.31
CA TYR A 501 11.43 26.80 4.34
C TYR A 501 10.97 26.17 5.66
N ALA A 502 9.76 26.49 6.12
CA ALA A 502 9.19 25.88 7.32
C ALA A 502 9.01 24.37 7.14
N THR A 503 8.56 23.93 5.96
CA THR A 503 8.41 22.51 5.62
C THR A 503 9.75 21.79 5.64
N ALA A 504 10.82 22.40 5.12
CA ALA A 504 12.17 21.84 5.17
C ALA A 504 12.64 21.63 6.62
N ARG A 505 12.40 22.62 7.48
CA ARG A 505 12.70 22.53 8.91
C ARG A 505 11.90 21.42 9.60
N VAL A 506 10.62 21.25 9.24
CA VAL A 506 9.79 20.14 9.73
C VAL A 506 10.36 18.80 9.27
N LEU A 507 10.66 18.63 7.98
CA LEU A 507 11.22 17.39 7.43
C LEU A 507 12.50 16.98 8.18
N MET A 508 13.41 17.94 8.38
CA MET A 508 14.66 17.71 9.13
C MET A 508 14.38 17.34 10.59
N GLU A 509 13.49 18.07 11.27
CA GLU A 509 13.16 17.84 12.68
C GLU A 509 12.54 16.45 12.92
N LEU A 510 11.63 16.02 12.02
CA LEU A 510 11.00 14.70 12.07
C LEU A 510 12.00 13.54 11.87
N ASN A 511 13.15 13.82 11.26
CA ASN A 511 14.20 12.86 10.94
C ASN A 511 15.46 13.03 11.80
N LYS A 512 15.38 13.74 12.94
CA LYS A 512 16.48 13.79 13.91
C LYS A 512 16.82 12.40 14.45
N SER A 513 18.12 12.12 14.56
CA SER A 513 18.62 10.89 15.17
C SER A 513 18.16 10.81 16.63
N LYS A 514 17.48 9.72 17.00
CA LYS A 514 17.12 9.47 18.41
C LYS A 514 18.38 9.10 19.16
N LYS A 515 18.73 9.87 20.19
CA LYS A 515 19.79 9.53 21.16
C LYS A 515 19.44 8.28 21.94
#